data_AF-A0A6V7IK82-F1
#
_entry.id   AF-A0A6V7IK82-F1
#
_cell.length_a   1.000
_cell.length_b   1.000
_cell.length_c   1.000
_cell.angle_alpha   90.00
_cell.angle_beta   90.00
_cell.angle_gamma   90.00
#
_symmetry.space_group_name_H-M   'P 1'
#
loop_
_entity.id
_entity.type
_entity.pdbx_description
1 polymer ?
#
loop_
_entity_poly.entity_id
_entity_poly.type
_entity_poly.pdbx_seq_one_letter_code
_entity_poly.pdbx_strand_id
1 'polypeptide(L)'
;YKFTYPFLSDKIELNTNDNHVEPIYKHFIHTDMPNLFFMGLPGIVIPFPMFHIQAQYILKLLEGQLKLPSSEEMRMDMMREKQMLLNQGIP
;
A
#
# COMPACT_ATOMS: atom_id res chain seq x y z
N TYR A 1 -15.53 7.15 -7.56
CA TYR A 1 -15.50 6.93 -6.10
C TYR A 1 -14.28 7.63 -5.52
N LYS A 2 -14.25 7.89 -4.21
CA LYS A 2 -13.07 8.42 -3.50
C LYS A 2 -12.74 7.48 -2.35
N PHE A 3 -11.47 7.22 -2.10
CA PHE A 3 -11.03 6.50 -0.91
C PHE A 3 -11.34 7.34 0.34
N THR A 4 -12.03 6.73 1.30
CA THR A 4 -12.32 7.33 2.61
C THR A 4 -12.26 6.26 3.68
N TYR A 5 -11.63 6.58 4.82
CA TYR A 5 -11.45 5.65 5.94
C TYR A 5 -11.86 6.33 7.26
N PRO A 6 -13.13 6.71 7.43
CA PRO A 6 -13.59 7.50 8.59
C PRO A 6 -13.45 6.77 9.94
N PHE A 7 -13.12 5.48 9.91
CA PHE A 7 -12.86 4.65 11.09
C PHE A 7 -11.38 4.67 11.53
N LEU A 8 -10.47 5.19 10.71
CA LEU A 8 -9.06 5.31 11.07
C LEU A 8 -8.82 6.62 11.82
N SER A 9 -7.95 6.58 12.83
CA SER A 9 -7.52 7.77 13.56
C SER A 9 -6.60 8.63 12.70
N ASP A 10 -6.64 9.95 12.86
CA ASP A 10 -5.70 10.88 12.22
C ASP A 10 -4.23 10.57 12.52
N LYS A 11 -3.95 9.87 13.63
CA LYS A 11 -2.60 9.38 13.99
C LYS A 11 -2.00 8.39 13.00
N ILE A 12 -2.82 7.81 12.11
CA ILE A 12 -2.38 6.90 11.07
C ILE A 12 -1.65 7.65 9.94
N GLU A 13 -1.83 8.98 9.84
CA GLU A 13 -1.16 9.84 8.84
C GLU A 13 -1.40 9.38 7.39
N LEU A 14 -2.66 9.06 7.06
CA LEU A 14 -3.07 8.65 5.72
C LEU A 14 -3.52 9.85 4.88
N ASN A 15 -2.98 9.98 3.67
CA ASN A 15 -3.44 10.94 2.66
C ASN A 15 -4.23 10.19 1.57
N THR A 16 -5.46 10.65 1.29
CA THR A 16 -6.36 10.07 0.29
C THR A 16 -6.70 11.02 -0.88
N ASN A 17 -5.83 12.00 -1.16
CA ASN A 17 -6.03 12.98 -2.22
C ASN A 17 -5.96 12.34 -3.61
N ASP A 18 -6.66 12.93 -4.57
CA ASP A 18 -6.65 12.53 -5.99
C ASP A 18 -6.92 11.04 -6.26
N ASN A 19 -7.73 10.40 -5.40
CA ASN A 19 -8.05 8.98 -5.47
C ASN A 19 -6.80 8.07 -5.39
N HIS A 20 -5.76 8.56 -4.73
CA HIS A 20 -4.56 7.82 -4.33
C HIS A 20 -4.54 7.65 -2.81
N VAL A 21 -3.86 6.64 -2.30
CA VAL A 21 -3.72 6.41 -0.85
C VAL A 21 -2.23 6.28 -0.54
N GLU A 22 -1.70 7.17 0.29
CA GLU A 22 -0.30 7.19 0.71
C GLU A 22 -0.20 7.44 2.22
N PRO A 23 0.84 6.92 2.92
CA PRO A 23 2.00 6.18 2.39
C PRO A 23 1.81 4.66 2.40
N ILE A 24 1.71 4.06 1.20
CA ILE A 24 1.43 2.62 1.04
C ILE A 24 2.55 1.93 0.23
N TYR A 25 3.28 1.04 0.88
CA TYR A 25 4.25 0.15 0.25
C TYR A 25 3.53 -0.94 -0.57
N LYS A 26 3.99 -1.10 -1.82
CA LYS A 26 3.47 -2.07 -2.81
C LYS A 26 1.94 -2.06 -2.96
N HIS A 27 1.29 -0.93 -2.67
CA HIS A 27 -0.16 -0.74 -2.78
C HIS A 27 -1.02 -1.59 -1.81
N PHE A 28 -0.47 -2.10 -0.70
CA PHE A 28 -1.28 -2.76 0.34
C PHE A 28 -0.72 -2.75 1.78
N ILE A 29 0.47 -2.20 2.05
CA ILE A 29 1.08 -2.19 3.40
C ILE A 29 1.40 -0.76 3.82
N HIS A 30 1.02 -0.32 5.02
CA HIS A 30 1.42 1.00 5.52
C HIS A 30 2.92 1.04 5.83
N THR A 31 3.64 2.07 5.38
CA THR A 31 5.11 2.13 5.52
C THR A 31 5.59 2.21 6.97
N ASP A 32 4.84 2.93 7.81
CA ASP A 32 5.22 3.17 9.22
C ASP A 32 4.51 2.25 10.21
N MET A 33 3.53 1.48 9.73
CA MET A 33 2.78 0.50 10.53
C MET A 33 2.71 -0.80 9.75
N PRO A 34 3.79 -1.62 9.78
CA PRO A 34 3.92 -2.83 8.97
C PRO A 34 2.88 -3.93 9.25
N ASN A 35 2.01 -3.73 10.24
CA ASN A 35 0.87 -4.57 10.60
C ASN A 35 -0.49 -4.00 10.15
N LEU A 36 -0.51 -2.86 9.46
CA LEU A 36 -1.70 -2.27 8.85
C LEU A 36 -1.69 -2.51 7.34
N PHE A 37 -2.75 -3.17 6.86
CA PHE A 37 -2.88 -3.60 5.47
C PHE A 37 -4.13 -3.04 4.81
N PHE A 38 -4.06 -2.75 3.50
CA PHE A 38 -5.14 -2.24 2.68
C PHE A 38 -5.39 -3.18 1.50
N MET A 39 -6.53 -3.85 1.49
CA MET A 39 -6.87 -4.80 0.43
C MET A 39 -7.58 -4.10 -0.73
N GLY A 40 -7.14 -4.38 -1.96
CA GLY A 40 -7.82 -3.95 -3.17
C GLY A 40 -7.73 -2.46 -3.53
N LEU A 41 -6.64 -1.78 -3.15
CA LEU A 41 -6.36 -0.42 -3.63
C LEU A 41 -6.18 -0.33 -5.16
N PRO A 42 -5.48 -1.26 -5.84
CA PRO A 42 -5.27 -1.16 -7.29
C PRO A 42 -6.60 -1.21 -8.07
N GLY A 43 -6.90 -0.16 -8.84
CA GLY A 43 -8.19 0.00 -9.52
C GLY A 43 -8.35 -0.75 -10.84
N ILE A 44 -7.27 -1.02 -11.57
CA ILE A 44 -7.29 -1.71 -12.88
C ILE A 44 -6.54 -3.04 -12.73
N VAL A 45 -7.25 -4.07 -12.28
CA VAL A 45 -6.71 -5.42 -12.03
C VAL A 45 -7.75 -6.50 -12.29
N ILE A 46 -7.33 -7.77 -12.32
CA ILE A 46 -8.25 -8.90 -12.13
C ILE A 46 -8.39 -9.09 -10.61
N PRO A 47 -9.57 -8.81 -10.00
CA PRO A 47 -9.67 -8.67 -8.55
C PRO A 47 -9.34 -9.96 -7.77
N PHE A 48 -9.90 -11.11 -8.16
CA PHE A 48 -9.72 -12.34 -7.38
C PHE A 48 -8.27 -12.83 -7.31
N PRO A 49 -7.50 -12.89 -8.42
CA PRO A 49 -6.07 -13.20 -8.34
C PRO A 49 -5.29 -12.16 -7.53
N MET A 50 -5.58 -10.87 -7.68
CA MET A 50 -4.89 -9.82 -6.93
C MET A 50 -5.11 -9.96 -5.42
N PHE A 51 -6.36 -10.13 -4.99
CA PHE A 51 -6.70 -10.31 -3.58
C PHE A 51 -6.11 -11.61 -3.02
N HIS A 52 -6.08 -12.67 -3.83
CA HIS A 52 -5.46 -13.94 -3.43
C HIS A 52 -3.97 -13.79 -3.15
N ILE A 53 -3.23 -13.08 -4.03
CA ILE A 53 -1.81 -12.81 -3.84
C ILE A 53 -1.57 -11.92 -2.62
N GLN A 54 -2.35 -10.84 -2.45
CA GLN A 54 -2.25 -9.96 -1.27
C GLN A 54 -2.50 -10.74 0.03
N ALA A 55 -3.52 -11.60 0.06
CA ALA A 55 -3.84 -12.43 1.23
C ALA A 55 -2.72 -13.43 1.55
N GLN A 56 -2.17 -14.12 0.54
CA GLN A 56 -1.05 -15.04 0.74
C GLN A 56 0.20 -14.32 1.26
N TYR A 57 0.48 -13.10 0.78
CA TYR A 57 1.62 -12.32 1.24
C TYR A 57 1.47 -11.91 2.70
N ILE A 58 0.29 -11.39 3.08
CA ILE A 58 -0.02 -11.03 4.47
C ILE A 58 0.08 -12.26 5.38
N LEU A 59 -0.43 -13.43 4.95
CA LEU A 59 -0.34 -14.65 5.74
C LEU A 59 1.13 -15.02 6.03
N LYS A 60 2.00 -15.01 5.01
CA LYS A 60 3.43 -15.32 5.18
C LYS A 60 4.15 -14.32 6.08
N LEU A 61 3.75 -13.05 6.06
CA LEU A 61 4.24 -12.04 7.00
C LEU A 61 3.83 -12.35 8.44
N LEU A 62 2.55 -12.64 8.66
CA LEU A 62 2.01 -12.93 9.99
C LEU A 62 2.58 -14.24 10.57
N GLU A 63 2.88 -15.21 9.71
CA GLU A 63 3.57 -16.46 10.08
C GLU A 63 5.08 -16.30 10.30
N GLY A 64 5.64 -15.11 10.04
CA GLY A 64 7.08 -14.83 10.17
C GLY A 64 7.95 -15.51 9.10
N GLN A 65 7.34 -16.08 8.06
CA GLN A 65 8.05 -16.69 6.93
C GLN A 65 8.62 -15.66 5.96
N LEU A 66 8.09 -14.44 6.00
CA LEU A 66 8.56 -13.29 5.22
C LEU A 66 8.88 -12.14 6.17
N LYS A 67 9.93 -11.38 5.87
CA LYS A 67 10.27 -10.15 6.57
C LYS A 67 10.09 -8.96 5.65
N LEU A 68 9.44 -7.92 6.16
CA LEU A 68 9.38 -6.65 5.45
C LEU A 68 10.75 -5.97 5.51
N PRO A 69 11.09 -5.15 4.50
CA PRO A 69 12.15 -4.16 4.62
C PRO A 69 11.87 -3.20 5.79
N SER A 70 12.88 -2.42 6.17
CA SER A 70 12.68 -1.31 7.10
C SER A 70 11.68 -0.28 6.56
N SER A 71 11.06 0.50 7.45
CA SER A 71 10.13 1.57 7.05
C SER A 71 10.76 2.57 6.07
N GLU A 72 12.04 2.90 6.26
CA GLU A 72 12.79 3.77 5.35
C GLU A 72 12.96 3.14 3.96
N GLU A 73 13.31 1.85 3.89
CA GLU A 73 13.43 1.15 2.60
C GLU A 73 12.07 1.07 1.88
N MET A 74 10.99 0.82 2.61
CA MET A 74 9.64 0.81 2.05
C MET A 74 9.23 2.20 1.53
N ARG A 75 9.51 3.27 2.28
CA ARG A 75 9.27 4.66 1.85
C ARG A 75 10.09 5.02 0.61
N MET A 76 11.38 4.69 0.59
CA MET A 76 12.26 4.95 -0.56
C MET A 76 11.78 4.21 -1.81
N ASP A 77 11.35 2.95 -1.67
CA ASP A 77 10.84 2.17 -2.79
C ASP A 77 9.52 2.73 -3.33
N MET A 78 8.58 3.10 -2.43
CA MET A 78 7.32 3.77 -2.79
C MET A 78 7.58 5.10 -3.51
N MET A 79 8.48 5.94 -3.00
CA MET A 79 8.84 7.21 -3.63
C MET A 79 9.51 7.01 -4.99
N ARG A 80 10.36 5.99 -5.14
CA ARG A 80 10.99 5.64 -6.41
C ARG A 80 9.95 5.25 -7.46
N GLU A 81 8.99 4.40 -7.09
CA GLU A 81 7.89 4.00 -7.97
C GLU A 81 7.04 5.21 -8.36
N LYS A 82 6.63 6.05 -7.40
CA LYS A 82 5.87 7.28 -7.65
C LYS A 82 6.60 8.21 -8.63
N GLN A 83 7.89 8.47 -8.40
CA GLN A 83 8.68 9.32 -9.29
C GLN A 83 8.81 8.72 -10.70
N MET A 84 8.94 7.39 -10.82
CA MET A 84 8.97 6.71 -12.11
C MET A 84 7.66 6.90 -12.88
N LEU A 85 6.51 6.77 -12.23
CA LEU A 85 5.19 6.98 -12.83
C LEU A 85 5.00 8.43 -13.26
N LEU A 86 5.37 9.38 -12.40
CA LEU A 86 5.32 10.81 -12.72
C LEU A 86 6.18 11.16 -13.95
N ASN A 87 7.36 10.57 -14.07
CA ASN A 87 8.23 10.74 -15.25
C ASN A 87 7.61 10.17 -16.53
N GLN A 88 6.67 9.22 -16.41
CA GLN A 88 5.88 8.67 -17.52
C GLN A 88 4.59 9.47 -17.78
N GLY A 89 4.33 10.54 -17.02
CA GLY A 89 3.12 11.34 -17.12
C GLY A 89 1.90 10.70 -16.47
N ILE A 90 2.11 9.66 -15.64
CA ILE A 90 1.06 9.02 -14.85
C ILE A 90 1.06 9.68 -13.46
N PRO A 91 -0.04 10.35 -13.07
CA PRO A 91 -0.15 11.03 -11.79
C PRO A 91 -0.18 10.06 -10.60
#